data_AF-A0A8C0GN97-F1
#
_entry.id   AF-A0A8C0GN97-F1
#
_cell.length_a   1.000
_cell.length_b   1.000
_cell.length_c   1.000
_cell.angle_alpha   90.00
_cell.angle_beta   90.00
_cell.angle_gamma   90.00
#
_symmetry.space_group_name_H-M   'P 1'
#
loop_
_entity.id
_entity.type
_entity.pdbx_description
1 polymer ?
#
loop_
_entity_poly.entity_id
_entity_poly.type
_entity_poly.pdbx_seq_one_letter_code
_entity_poly.pdbx_strand_id
1 'polypeptide(L)'
;MDRCGPGLGYEEPAERARQQERHYQLLSELQALVKGLPSPCQQRLSYTILSDLALALIDGTVFEIVQGLLEIQHLTEKNLYNQRLKLQSEHRGEAPAAPKPMLLCSLKN
;
A
#
# COMPACT_ATOMS: atom_id res chain seq x y z
N MET A 1 -19.47 -25.36 -35.48
CA MET A 1 -20.67 -25.77 -34.74
C MET A 1 -20.27 -26.15 -33.33
N ASP A 2 -20.62 -25.26 -32.40
CA ASP A 2 -21.02 -25.53 -31.02
C ASP A 2 -20.00 -26.08 -30.02
N ARG A 3 -19.33 -25.15 -29.32
CA ARG A 3 -19.25 -25.20 -27.85
C ARG A 3 -19.47 -23.80 -27.27
N CYS A 4 -20.74 -23.50 -26.98
CA CYS A 4 -21.19 -22.77 -25.79
C CYS A 4 -20.28 -23.19 -24.59
N GLY A 5 -19.59 -22.38 -23.78
CA GLY A 5 -19.78 -21.04 -23.23
C GLY A 5 -19.84 -21.19 -21.69
N PRO A 6 -19.00 -20.53 -20.86
CA PRO A 6 -19.26 -20.44 -19.43
C PRO A 6 -19.56 -18.99 -19.09
N GLY A 7 -20.82 -18.61 -19.22
CA GLY A 7 -21.29 -17.26 -18.93
C GLY A 7 -22.58 -17.28 -18.16
N LEU A 8 -22.63 -17.96 -17.00
CA LEU A 8 -23.71 -17.83 -16.02
C LEU A 8 -23.15 -18.00 -14.61
N GLY A 9 -23.20 -16.92 -13.82
CA GLY A 9 -22.70 -16.83 -12.45
C GLY A 9 -23.56 -17.60 -11.44
N TYR A 10 -23.36 -18.92 -11.38
CA TYR A 10 -23.59 -19.65 -10.15
C TYR A 10 -22.29 -19.57 -9.34
N GLU A 11 -22.25 -18.74 -8.31
CA GLU A 11 -21.38 -19.10 -7.20
C GLU A 11 -21.80 -20.50 -6.78
N GLU A 12 -20.86 -21.44 -6.84
CA GLU A 12 -21.09 -22.82 -6.44
C GLU A 12 -21.65 -22.78 -5.00
N PRO A 13 -22.73 -23.50 -4.66
CA PRO A 13 -23.24 -23.55 -3.29
C PRO A 13 -22.15 -23.87 -2.26
N ALA A 14 -21.10 -24.61 -2.66
CA ALA A 14 -19.93 -24.82 -1.83
C ALA A 14 -19.12 -23.52 -1.54
N GLU A 15 -19.02 -22.60 -2.48
CA GLU A 15 -18.33 -21.33 -2.31
C GLU A 15 -19.07 -20.39 -1.36
N ARG A 16 -20.40 -20.31 -1.50
CA ARG A 16 -21.25 -19.59 -0.54
C ARG A 16 -21.18 -20.19 0.86
N ALA A 17 -21.14 -21.51 0.97
CA ALA A 17 -20.99 -22.18 2.27
C ALA A 17 -19.63 -21.84 2.92
N ARG A 18 -18.53 -21.84 2.14
CA ARG A 18 -17.19 -21.44 2.62
C ARG A 18 -17.13 -19.95 2.99
N GLN A 19 -17.77 -19.09 2.20
CA GLN A 19 -17.90 -17.65 2.50
C GLN A 19 -18.58 -17.45 3.86
N GLN A 20 -19.70 -18.16 4.06
CA GLN A 20 -20.50 -18.07 5.25
C GLN A 20 -19.78 -18.66 6.47
N GLU A 21 -19.06 -19.76 6.31
CA GLU A 21 -18.19 -20.32 7.36
C GLU A 21 -17.12 -19.31 7.79
N ARG A 22 -16.40 -18.70 6.84
CA ARG A 22 -15.42 -17.64 7.13
C ARG A 22 -16.04 -16.45 7.85
N HIS A 23 -17.24 -16.03 7.42
CA HIS A 23 -17.99 -14.95 8.07
C HIS A 23 -18.29 -15.26 9.52
N TYR A 24 -18.82 -16.45 9.81
CA TYR A 24 -19.14 -16.85 11.19
C TYR A 24 -17.89 -16.99 12.06
N GLN A 25 -16.81 -17.56 11.54
CA GLN A 25 -15.54 -17.67 12.26
C GLN A 25 -15.03 -16.28 12.66
N LEU A 26 -14.92 -15.37 11.69
CA LEU A 26 -14.41 -14.02 11.91
C LEU A 26 -15.34 -13.19 12.83
N LEU A 27 -16.65 -13.31 12.66
CA LEU A 27 -17.62 -12.64 13.51
C LEU A 27 -17.49 -13.08 14.98
N SER A 28 -17.26 -14.38 15.22
CA SER A 28 -17.03 -14.92 16.57
C SER A 28 -15.77 -14.32 17.20
N GLU A 29 -14.68 -14.23 16.44
CA GLU A 29 -13.44 -13.59 16.89
C GLU A 29 -13.64 -12.10 17.21
N LEU A 30 -14.31 -11.37 16.32
CA LEU A 30 -14.64 -9.96 16.55
C LEU A 30 -15.47 -9.77 17.82
N GLN A 31 -16.48 -10.61 18.04
CA GLN A 31 -17.29 -10.57 19.26
C GLN A 31 -16.47 -10.86 20.52
N ALA A 32 -15.51 -11.79 20.45
CA ALA A 32 -14.60 -12.08 21.56
C ALA A 32 -13.71 -10.88 21.89
N LEU A 33 -13.20 -10.18 20.87
CA LEU A 33 -12.41 -8.95 21.05
C LEU A 33 -13.25 -7.83 21.69
N VAL A 34 -14.50 -7.64 21.24
CA VAL A 34 -15.39 -6.60 21.79
C VAL A 34 -15.71 -6.84 23.26
N LYS A 35 -15.86 -8.09 23.70
CA LYS A 35 -16.09 -8.44 25.12
C LYS A 35 -14.94 -7.97 26.03
N GLY A 36 -13.74 -7.80 25.50
CA GLY A 36 -12.59 -7.26 26.24
C GLY A 36 -12.57 -5.72 26.34
N LEU A 37 -13.46 -5.00 25.67
CA LEU A 37 -13.46 -3.53 25.63
C LEU A 37 -14.34 -2.92 26.72
N PRO A 38 -14.12 -1.65 27.11
CA PRO A 38 -15.03 -0.92 28.00
C PRO A 38 -16.46 -0.83 27.44
N SER A 39 -17.48 -0.83 28.32
CA SER A 39 -18.90 -0.82 27.93
C SER A 39 -19.31 0.27 26.92
N PRO A 40 -18.80 1.52 26.97
CA PRO A 40 -19.13 2.53 25.97
C PRO A 40 -18.69 2.16 24.55
N CYS A 41 -17.59 1.41 24.41
CA CYS A 41 -17.11 0.91 23.13
C CYS A 41 -17.99 -0.24 22.63
N GLN A 42 -18.40 -1.14 23.53
CA GLN A 42 -19.27 -2.27 23.20
C GLN A 42 -20.61 -1.79 22.62
N GLN A 43 -21.20 -0.73 23.17
CA GLN A 43 -22.47 -0.18 22.70
C GLN A 43 -22.40 0.41 21.28
N ARG A 44 -21.23 0.90 20.88
CA ARG A 44 -20.99 1.44 19.53
C ARG A 44 -20.74 0.35 18.48
N LEU A 45 -20.37 -0.84 18.93
CA LEU A 45 -20.02 -1.99 18.10
C LEU A 45 -21.18 -2.99 18.11
N SER A 46 -22.30 -2.59 17.51
CA SER A 46 -23.48 -3.45 17.38
C SER A 46 -23.20 -4.66 16.50
N TYR A 47 -24.03 -5.70 16.64
CA TYR A 47 -23.95 -6.91 15.80
C TYR A 47 -23.90 -6.59 14.30
N THR A 48 -24.71 -5.62 13.83
CA THR A 48 -24.74 -5.20 12.43
C THR A 48 -23.38 -4.68 11.99
N ILE A 49 -22.77 -3.78 12.76
CA ILE A 49 -21.44 -3.22 12.46
C ILE A 49 -20.37 -4.31 12.45
N LEU A 50 -20.42 -5.26 13.40
CA LEU A 50 -19.47 -6.37 13.43
C LEU A 50 -19.65 -7.33 12.24
N SER A 51 -20.89 -7.58 11.84
CA SER A 51 -21.22 -8.40 10.67
C SER A 51 -20.74 -7.74 9.37
N ASP A 52 -20.99 -6.45 9.21
CA ASP A 52 -20.58 -5.67 8.04
C ASP A 52 -19.04 -5.57 7.99
N LEU A 53 -18.40 -5.39 9.14
CA LEU A 53 -16.95 -5.40 9.27
C LEU A 53 -16.37 -6.76 8.88
N ALA A 54 -16.94 -7.88 9.35
CA ALA A 54 -16.48 -9.21 8.96
C ALA A 54 -16.56 -9.44 7.45
N LEU A 55 -17.65 -8.99 6.80
CA LEU A 55 -17.79 -9.06 5.35
C LEU A 55 -16.75 -8.20 4.62
N ALA A 56 -16.54 -6.96 5.07
CA ALA A 56 -15.54 -6.06 4.47
C ALA A 56 -14.10 -6.59 4.62
N LEU A 57 -13.79 -7.25 5.74
CA LEU A 57 -12.50 -7.89 5.97
C LEU A 57 -12.30 -9.14 5.08
N ILE A 58 -13.36 -9.92 4.83
CA ILE A 58 -13.31 -11.09 3.93
C ILE A 58 -13.16 -10.66 2.48
N ASP A 59 -13.86 -9.59 2.08
CA ASP A 59 -13.80 -9.05 0.72
C ASP A 59 -12.39 -8.54 0.38
N GLY A 60 -11.67 -7.98 1.36
CA GLY A 60 -10.25 -7.67 1.20
C GLY A 60 -9.93 -6.43 0.35
N THR A 61 -10.89 -5.93 -0.43
CA THR A 61 -10.71 -4.80 -1.36
C THR A 61 -10.15 -3.54 -0.67
N VAL A 62 -10.55 -3.28 0.58
CA VAL A 62 -10.03 -2.13 1.33
C VAL A 62 -8.52 -2.26 1.55
N PHE A 63 -8.01 -3.45 1.86
CA PHE A 63 -6.58 -3.68 2.04
C PHE A 63 -5.82 -3.56 0.71
N GLU A 64 -6.40 -4.06 -0.38
CA GLU A 64 -5.81 -3.92 -1.72
C GLU A 64 -5.68 -2.45 -2.14
N ILE A 65 -6.72 -1.65 -1.91
CA ILE A 65 -6.68 -0.21 -2.19
C ILE A 65 -5.60 0.48 -1.36
N VAL A 66 -5.54 0.20 -0.05
CA VAL A 66 -4.54 0.79 0.85
C VAL A 66 -3.12 0.39 0.42
N GLN A 67 -2.92 -0.86 0.02
CA GLN A 67 -1.64 -1.37 -0.47
C GLN A 67 -1.21 -0.64 -1.76
N GLY A 68 -2.13 -0.47 -2.72
CA GLY A 68 -1.86 0.28 -3.95
C GLY A 68 -1.51 1.76 -3.68
N LEU A 69 -2.21 2.41 -2.74
CA LEU A 69 -1.89 3.78 -2.35
C LEU A 69 -0.51 3.90 -1.68
N LEU A 70 -0.13 2.91 -0.87
CA LEU A 70 1.17 2.85 -0.22
C LEU A 70 2.31 2.65 -1.24
N GLU A 71 2.09 1.82 -2.26
CA GLU A 71 3.06 1.63 -3.35
C GLU A 71 3.27 2.91 -4.16
N ILE A 72 2.19 3.63 -4.48
CA ILE A 72 2.26 4.94 -5.14
C ILE A 72 3.04 5.94 -4.29
N GLN A 73 2.78 5.98 -2.98
CA GLN A 73 3.51 6.82 -2.04
C GLN A 73 5.01 6.52 -2.08
N HIS A 74 5.40 5.27 -1.87
CA HIS A 74 6.81 4.88 -1.85
C HIS A 74 7.53 5.19 -3.18
N LEU A 75 6.86 4.98 -4.32
CA LEU A 75 7.44 5.31 -5.62
C LEU A 75 7.65 6.82 -5.77
N THR A 76 6.68 7.62 -5.33
CA THR A 76 6.76 9.09 -5.34
C THR A 76 7.91 9.58 -4.47
N GLU A 77 8.03 9.07 -3.25
CA GLU A 77 9.11 9.41 -2.32
C GLU A 77 10.49 9.08 -2.90
N LYS A 78 10.64 7.89 -3.48
CA LYS A 78 11.87 7.48 -4.15
C LYS A 78 12.23 8.40 -5.32
N ASN A 79 11.25 8.78 -6.13
CA ASN A 79 11.46 9.69 -7.26
C ASN A 79 11.91 11.09 -6.80
N LEU A 80 11.25 11.67 -5.78
CA LEU A 80 11.62 12.97 -5.22
C LEU A 80 13.02 12.94 -4.58
N TYR A 81 13.35 11.85 -3.89
CA TYR A 81 14.67 11.66 -3.31
C TYR A 81 15.76 11.61 -4.39
N ASN A 82 15.55 10.81 -5.45
CA ASN A 82 16.48 10.74 -6.58
C ASN A 82 16.61 12.08 -7.32
N GLN A 83 15.51 12.81 -7.48
CA GLN A 83 15.53 14.14 -8.08
C GLN A 83 16.40 15.11 -7.27
N ARG A 84 16.26 15.09 -5.93
CA ARG A 84 17.11 15.90 -5.04
C ARG A 84 18.59 15.53 -5.18
N LEU A 85 18.92 14.23 -5.18
CA LEU A 85 20.30 13.78 -5.34
C LEU A 85 20.90 14.24 -6.67
N LYS A 86 20.11 14.15 -7.76
CA LYS A 86 20.54 14.62 -9.08
C LYS A 86 20.87 16.10 -9.07
N LEU A 87 19.97 16.94 -8.54
CA LEU A 87 20.21 18.38 -8.41
C LEU A 87 21.46 18.66 -7.57
N GLN A 88 21.66 17.97 -6.44
CA GLN A 88 22.86 18.15 -5.63
C GLN A 88 24.14 17.76 -6.38
N SER A 89 24.11 16.70 -7.17
CA SER A 89 25.25 16.29 -8.00
C SER A 89 25.55 17.30 -9.11
N GLU A 90 24.52 17.88 -9.72
CA GLU A 90 24.65 18.94 -10.72
C GLU A 90 25.25 20.22 -10.10
N HIS A 91 24.77 20.64 -8.92
CA HIS A 91 25.32 21.81 -8.20
C HIS A 91 26.75 21.58 -7.69
N ARG A 92 27.14 20.32 -7.41
CA ARG A 92 28.52 19.97 -7.03
C ARG A 92 29.42 19.71 -8.25
N GLY A 93 28.86 19.75 -9.46
CA GLY A 93 29.49 19.44 -10.75
C GLY A 93 30.19 20.61 -11.45
N GLU A 94 30.24 21.81 -10.86
CA GLU A 94 31.11 22.91 -11.33
C GLU A 94 32.27 23.15 -10.35
N ALA A 95 33.25 22.24 -10.40
CA ALA A 95 34.68 22.54 -10.49
C ALA A 95 35.50 21.24 -10.28
N PRO A 96 35.83 20.48 -11.35
CA PRO A 96 37.17 19.89 -11.36
C PRO A 96 38.14 21.07 -11.29
N ALA A 97 38.89 21.17 -10.20
CA ALA A 97 39.98 22.11 -10.07
C ALA A 97 40.89 21.96 -11.30
N ALA A 98 40.75 22.86 -12.27
CA ALA A 98 41.76 23.05 -13.29
C ALA A 98 43.06 23.35 -12.54
N PRO A 99 44.17 22.65 -12.82
CA PRO A 99 45.46 23.08 -12.34
C PRO A 99 45.68 24.49 -12.88
N LYS A 100 45.71 25.48 -11.98
CA LYS A 100 46.05 26.87 -12.30
C LYS A 100 47.35 26.80 -13.10
N PRO A 101 47.41 27.29 -14.36
CA PRO A 101 48.68 27.42 -15.02
C PRO A 101 49.51 28.39 -14.18
N MET A 102 50.58 27.87 -13.57
CA MET A 102 51.64 28.73 -13.07
C MET A 102 52.21 29.43 -14.29
N LEU A 103 51.74 30.66 -14.52
CA LEU A 103 52.47 31.64 -15.29
C LEU A 103 53.78 31.87 -14.54
N LEU A 104 54.81 31.11 -14.90
CA LEU A 104 56.18 31.53 -14.61
C LEU A 104 56.47 32.67 -15.57
N CYS A 105 56.17 33.88 -15.10
CA CYS A 105 56.61 35.11 -15.73
C CYS A 105 58.11 35.02 -15.99
N SER A 106 58.46 35.32 -17.23
CA SER A 106 59.74 35.82 -17.71
C SER A 106 60.83 35.96 -16.64
N LEU A 107 61.72 34.95 -16.53
CA LEU A 107 63.09 35.25 -16.16
C LEU A 107 63.82 35.64 -17.44
N LYS A 108 63.77 36.94 -17.70
CA LYS A 108 64.64 37.63 -18.63
C LYS A 108 65.92 37.94 -17.87
N ASN A 109 66.99 37.20 -18.17
CA ASN A 109 68.39 37.60 -18.18
C ASN A 109 69.25 36.44 -18.68
#